data_AF-A0A947ERH6-F1
#
_entry.id   AF-A0A947ERH6-F1
#
_cell.length_a   1.000
_cell.length_b   1.000
_cell.length_c   1.000
_cell.angle_alpha   90.00
_cell.angle_beta   90.00
_cell.angle_gamma   90.00
#
_symmetry.space_group_name_H-M   'P 1'
#
loop_
_entity.id
_entity.type
_entity.pdbx_description
1 polymer ?
#
loop_
_entity_poly.entity_id
_entity_poly.type
_entity_poly.pdbx_seq_one_letter_code
_entity_poly.pdbx_strand_id
1 'polypeptide(L)'
;MLSSDYCGLIDGSQEGDWRLPNRNEPNSLIDLGEDNPAKPDGCPITQAAIHPYWSATSFSSFDGSAWMVEFTFGKIDYDQKDEEHWVLCVRGGQ
;
A
#
# COMPACT_ATOMS: atom_id res chain seq x y z
N MET A 1 -32.26 -6.34 16.31
CA MET A 1 -31.79 -7.71 15.92
C MET A 1 -31.32 -7.59 14.49
N LEU A 2 -30.05 -7.58 14.11
CA LEU A 2 -28.75 -8.02 14.65
C LEU A 2 -27.74 -6.89 14.37
N SER A 3 -26.55 -6.76 14.94
CA SER A 3 -25.86 -7.33 16.09
C SER A 3 -24.43 -6.77 15.98
N SER A 4 -23.88 -6.34 17.11
CA SER A 4 -22.43 -6.25 17.39
C SER A 4 -21.63 -5.08 16.82
N ASP A 5 -21.70 -3.99 17.57
CA ASP A 5 -20.63 -3.06 17.99
C ASP A 5 -19.30 -3.74 18.43
N TYR A 6 -18.74 -4.67 17.66
CA TYR A 6 -17.44 -5.31 18.02
C TYR A 6 -16.49 -5.53 16.83
N CYS A 7 -16.74 -4.85 15.71
CA CYS A 7 -15.83 -4.80 14.56
C CYS A 7 -15.67 -3.38 14.01
N GLY A 8 -15.90 -2.37 14.85
CA GLY A 8 -15.55 -1.00 14.52
C GLY A 8 -14.04 -0.84 14.65
N LEU A 9 -13.38 -0.31 13.62
CA LEU A 9 -12.01 0.16 13.75
C LEU A 9 -11.99 1.23 14.86
N ILE A 10 -11.11 1.08 15.85
CA ILE A 10 -11.02 1.97 17.03
C ILE A 10 -10.75 3.44 16.66
N ASP A 11 -10.38 3.68 15.40
CA ASP A 11 -10.13 4.98 14.80
C ASP A 11 -11.42 5.66 14.25
N GLY A 12 -12.60 5.04 14.42
CA GLY A 12 -13.88 5.58 13.96
C GLY A 12 -14.12 5.45 12.45
N SER A 13 -13.29 4.67 11.75
CA SER A 13 -13.45 4.36 10.33
C SER A 13 -14.61 3.39 10.10
N GLN A 14 -15.37 3.62 9.03
CA GLN A 14 -16.48 2.80 8.54
C GLN A 14 -16.05 1.93 7.35
N GLU A 15 -16.87 0.96 6.98
CA GLU A 15 -16.69 0.23 5.73
C GLU A 15 -16.67 1.20 4.53
N GLY A 16 -15.65 1.08 3.68
CA GLY A 16 -15.44 2.00 2.54
C GLY A 16 -14.53 3.20 2.83
N ASP A 17 -14.22 3.51 4.09
CA ASP A 17 -13.21 4.53 4.41
C ASP A 17 -11.80 4.10 3.99
N TRP A 18 -11.54 2.81 3.81
CA TRP A 18 -10.24 2.28 3.42
C TRP A 18 -10.29 1.73 2.01
N ARG A 19 -9.33 2.14 1.18
CA ARG A 19 -9.13 1.61 -0.17
C ARG A 19 -7.68 1.22 -0.37
N LEU A 20 -7.45 0.38 -1.38
CA LEU A 20 -6.11 0.13 -1.88
C LEU A 20 -5.61 1.38 -2.64
N PRO A 21 -4.35 1.78 -2.48
CA PRO A 21 -3.78 2.97 -3.09
C PRO A 21 -3.58 2.74 -4.59
N ASN A 22 -3.69 3.83 -5.33
CA ASN A 22 -3.21 3.87 -6.71
C ASN A 22 -1.69 3.91 -6.72
N ARG A 23 -1.05 3.46 -7.81
CA ARG A 23 0.44 3.41 -7.93
C ARG A 23 1.15 4.73 -7.61
N ASN A 24 0.48 5.86 -7.81
CA ASN A 24 1.07 7.18 -7.60
C ASN A 24 1.21 7.52 -6.11
N GLU A 25 0.34 7.01 -5.24
CA GLU A 25 0.36 7.31 -3.80
C GLU A 25 1.63 6.77 -3.11
N PRO A 26 1.97 5.47 -3.19
CA PRO A 26 3.21 4.95 -2.64
C PRO A 26 4.43 5.48 -3.40
N ASN A 27 4.32 5.76 -4.71
CA ASN A 27 5.41 6.40 -5.46
C ASN A 27 5.75 7.79 -4.93
N SER A 28 4.77 8.60 -4.55
CA SER A 28 4.99 9.92 -3.97
C SER A 28 5.60 9.86 -2.56
N LEU A 29 5.57 8.69 -1.91
CA LEU A 29 6.22 8.44 -0.62
C LEU A 29 7.66 7.96 -0.78
N ILE A 30 8.12 7.72 -2.01
CA ILE A 30 9.52 7.37 -2.27
C ILE A 30 10.35 8.63 -2.22
N ASP A 31 11.31 8.68 -1.30
CA ASP A 31 12.35 9.70 -1.28
C ASP A 31 13.67 9.07 -1.70
N LEU A 32 14.13 9.40 -2.91
CA LEU A 32 15.40 8.88 -3.46
C LEU A 32 16.64 9.53 -2.84
N GLY A 33 16.47 10.49 -1.92
CA GLY A 33 17.54 11.05 -1.11
C GLY A 33 17.85 10.20 0.13
N GLU A 34 16.91 9.34 0.53
CA GLU A 34 17.09 8.35 1.60
C GLU A 34 17.29 6.95 0.99
N ASP A 35 18.04 6.08 1.68
CA ASP A 35 18.26 4.70 1.27
C ASP A 35 17.90 3.73 2.41
N ASN A 36 17.29 2.60 2.06
CA ASN A 36 16.96 1.51 2.98
C ASN A 36 16.28 1.92 4.31
N PRO A 37 15.02 2.42 4.27
CA PRO A 37 14.16 2.62 3.11
C PRO A 37 14.24 4.04 2.52
N ALA A 38 14.10 4.11 1.19
CA ALA A 38 13.89 5.32 0.40
C ALA A 38 12.49 5.92 0.63
N LYS A 39 12.25 6.39 1.86
CA LYS A 39 11.02 7.08 2.28
C LYS A 39 11.43 8.24 3.19
N PRO A 40 10.64 9.32 3.25
CA PRO A 40 10.92 10.42 4.16
C PRO A 40 10.77 10.01 5.63
N ASP A 41 11.56 10.63 6.49
CA ASP A 41 11.40 10.56 7.94
C ASP A 41 9.97 10.97 8.38
N GLY A 42 9.41 10.23 9.34
CA GLY A 42 8.02 10.41 9.80
C GLY A 42 6.93 9.78 8.91
N CYS A 43 7.29 9.11 7.80
CA CYS A 43 6.33 8.35 7.00
C CYS A 43 5.70 7.21 7.84
N PRO A 44 4.36 7.04 7.84
CA PRO A 44 3.66 6.02 8.65
C PRO A 44 3.96 4.58 8.21
N ILE A 45 4.70 4.38 7.12
CA ILE A 45 5.09 3.06 6.62
C ILE A 45 6.32 2.56 7.40
N THR A 46 6.06 1.86 8.50
CA THR A 46 7.10 1.37 9.42
C THR A 46 7.88 0.17 8.89
N GLN A 47 7.29 -0.64 8.01
CA GLN A 47 7.93 -1.84 7.42
C GLN A 47 8.28 -1.69 5.93
N ALA A 48 8.43 -0.43 5.49
CA ALA A 48 8.78 -0.04 4.13
C ALA A 48 10.00 -0.80 3.55
N ALA A 49 11.03 -1.03 4.36
CA ALA A 49 12.28 -1.66 3.91
C ALA A 49 12.24 -3.19 3.85
N ILE A 50 11.17 -3.82 4.35
CA ILE A 50 11.17 -5.27 4.60
C ILE A 50 10.40 -6.01 3.50
N HIS A 51 9.28 -5.46 3.07
CA HIS A 51 8.43 -6.08 2.06
C HIS A 51 7.98 -5.09 0.99
N PRO A 52 7.87 -5.56 -0.27
CA PRO A 52 7.14 -4.84 -1.30
C PRO A 52 5.64 -4.71 -0.99
N TYR A 53 5.04 -3.66 -1.54
CA TYR A 53 3.64 -3.31 -1.33
C TYR A 53 2.85 -3.32 -2.64
N TRP A 54 1.73 -4.05 -2.67
CA TRP A 54 0.79 -4.06 -3.78
C TRP A 54 0.12 -2.69 -3.98
N SER A 55 -0.04 -2.33 -5.25
CA SER A 55 -0.88 -1.23 -5.72
C SER A 55 -2.19 -1.77 -6.31
N ALA A 56 -3.25 -0.96 -6.29
CA ALA A 56 -4.51 -1.27 -6.95
C ALA A 56 -4.41 -1.29 -8.50
N THR A 57 -3.25 -0.93 -9.04
CA THR A 57 -3.06 -0.86 -10.50
C THR A 57 -2.64 -2.23 -11.04
N SER A 58 -3.45 -2.82 -11.92
CA SER A 58 -3.06 -4.02 -12.65
C SER A 58 -2.02 -3.70 -13.73
N PHE A 59 -1.10 -4.62 -13.98
CA PHE A 59 -0.09 -4.45 -15.03
C PHE A 59 -0.65 -4.92 -16.37
N SER A 60 -1.04 -3.97 -17.23
CA SER A 60 -1.75 -4.28 -18.49
C SER A 60 -0.96 -5.11 -19.49
N SER A 61 0.38 -5.15 -19.38
CA SER A 61 1.24 -5.91 -20.29
C SER A 61 1.31 -7.40 -19.96
N PHE A 62 0.93 -7.81 -18.74
CA PHE A 62 0.96 -9.21 -18.33
C PHE A 62 -0.31 -9.55 -17.53
N ASP A 63 -1.14 -10.41 -18.10
CA ASP A 63 -2.37 -10.84 -17.45
C ASP A 63 -2.04 -11.59 -16.16
N GLY A 64 -2.76 -11.28 -15.08
CA GLY A 64 -2.45 -11.81 -13.76
C GLY A 64 -1.37 -11.06 -12.97
N SER A 65 -0.77 -9.99 -13.49
CA SER A 65 0.19 -9.17 -12.71
C SER A 65 -0.39 -7.85 -12.20
N ALA A 66 0.17 -7.35 -11.11
CA ALA A 66 -0.12 -6.04 -10.54
C ALA A 66 1.18 -5.26 -10.31
N TRP A 67 1.07 -3.94 -10.20
CA TRP A 67 2.20 -3.10 -9.81
C TRP A 67 2.45 -3.24 -8.30
N MET A 68 3.72 -3.35 -7.92
CA MET A 68 4.20 -3.32 -6.54
C MET A 68 5.22 -2.19 -6.35
N VAL A 69 5.36 -1.72 -5.12
CA VAL A 69 6.32 -0.69 -4.73
C VAL A 69 7.21 -1.21 -3.62
N GLU A 70 8.51 -1.15 -3.84
CA GLU A 70 9.55 -1.54 -2.90
C GLU A 70 10.27 -0.30 -2.40
N PHE A 71 10.15 0.00 -1.11
CA PHE A 71 10.79 1.17 -0.53
C PHE A 71 12.26 0.93 -0.15
N THR A 72 12.74 -0.31 -0.11
CA THR A 72 14.16 -0.61 0.19
C THR A 72 15.10 0.16 -0.74
N PHE A 73 14.78 0.19 -2.03
CA PHE A 73 15.53 0.94 -3.05
C PHE A 73 14.69 2.02 -3.74
N GLY A 74 13.45 2.26 -3.30
CA GLY A 74 12.56 3.24 -3.93
C GLY A 74 12.16 2.84 -5.35
N LYS A 75 11.87 1.54 -5.56
CA LYS A 75 11.59 0.96 -6.87
C LYS A 75 10.10 0.67 -7.04
N ILE A 76 9.59 0.91 -8.25
CA ILE A 76 8.30 0.37 -8.70
C ILE A 76 8.58 -0.80 -9.62
N ASP A 77 7.97 -1.94 -9.32
CA ASP A 77 8.04 -3.15 -10.15
C ASP A 77 6.64 -3.76 -10.32
N TYR A 78 6.53 -4.89 -11.00
CA TYR A 78 5.31 -5.66 -11.10
C TYR A 78 5.57 -7.11 -10.75
N ASP A 79 4.55 -7.78 -10.23
CA ASP A 79 4.65 -9.20 -9.92
C ASP A 79 3.28 -9.88 -10.12
N GLN A 80 3.23 -11.21 -10.05
CA GLN A 80 2.00 -11.99 -10.19
C GLN A 80 1.07 -11.76 -8.98
N LYS A 81 -0.24 -11.61 -9.23
CA LYS A 81 -1.23 -11.32 -8.19
C LYS A 81 -1.44 -12.46 -7.18
N ASP A 82 -0.97 -13.65 -7.52
CA ASP A 82 -0.93 -14.83 -6.65
C ASP A 82 0.24 -14.81 -5.65
N GLU A 83 1.19 -13.88 -5.78
CA GLU A 83 2.29 -13.71 -4.84
C GLU A 83 1.89 -12.92 -3.58
N GLU A 84 2.57 -13.25 -2.48
CA GLU A 84 2.33 -12.65 -1.16
C GLU A 84 3.10 -11.33 -1.01
N HIS A 85 2.39 -10.20 -1.19
CA HIS A 85 2.94 -8.87 -0.90
C HIS A 85 2.04 -8.09 0.04
N TRP A 86 2.60 -7.08 0.69
CA TRP A 86 1.89 -6.29 1.69
C TRP A 86 0.95 -5.31 1.00
N VAL A 87 -0.13 -4.90 1.66
CA VAL A 87 -1.03 -3.86 1.14
C VAL A 87 -0.95 -2.65 2.04
N LEU A 88 -0.69 -1.48 1.46
CA LEU A 88 -0.81 -0.23 2.17
C LEU A 88 -2.29 0.16 2.12
N CYS A 89 -3.05 0.06 3.20
CA CYS A 89 -4.41 0.60 3.18
C CYS A 89 -4.34 2.13 3.31
N VAL A 90 -4.97 2.85 2.37
CA VAL A 90 -5.09 4.31 2.44
C VAL A 90 -6.53 4.69 2.76
N ARG A 91 -6.70 5.71 3.61
CA ARG A 91 -8.04 6.20 3.95
C ARG A 91 -8.60 7.00 2.77
N GLY A 92 -9.60 6.47 2.09
CA GLY A 92 -10.40 7.14 1.07
C GLY A 92 -11.41 8.09 1.70
N GLY A 93 -10.93 9.21 2.23
CA GLY A 93 -11.79 10.25 2.78
C GLY A 93 -11.42 11.62 2.23
N GLN A 94 -12.29 12.19 1.41
CA GLN A 94 -12.49 13.64 1.35
C GLN A 94 -13.85 13.94 1.98
#